data_AF-A0A6P1ZP10-F1
#
_entry.id   AF-A0A6P1ZP10-F1
#
_cell.length_a   1.000
_cell.length_b   1.000
_cell.length_c   1.000
_cell.angle_alpha   90.00
_cell.angle_beta   90.00
_cell.angle_gamma   90.00
#
_symmetry.space_group_name_H-M   'P 1'
#
loop_
_entity.id
_entity.type
_entity.pdbx_description
1 polymer ?
#
loop_
_entity_poly.entity_id
_entity_poly.type
_entity_poly.pdbx_seq_one_letter_code
_entity_poly.pdbx_strand_id
1 'polypeptide(L)'
;MTKLIWFPVVTSAVLIGFADHLAITQKPKTYMQMGLNSSKSSIELNQPAIKLSQTTSKIDEKTALDLVWQLPLVQLKAREIRQLSQGTIKVAAIVYDYPTPDNPYYKVRVFDGEPKHDTTIYWFRVLNTGEVIEVLDVIDNKYISLEEWREQLKR
;
A
#
# COMPACT_ATOMS: atom_id res chain seq x y z
N MET A 1 -26.43 41.33 -26.32
CA MET A 1 -26.13 42.52 -25.49
C MET A 1 -26.66 42.23 -24.09
N THR A 2 -25.99 42.27 -22.94
CA THR A 2 -24.62 42.53 -22.45
C THR A 2 -24.65 41.97 -21.01
N LYS A 3 -24.00 40.83 -20.72
CA LYS A 3 -22.74 40.63 -20.00
C LYS A 3 -22.69 41.03 -18.49
N LEU A 4 -22.17 40.05 -17.73
CA LEU A 4 -21.34 40.12 -16.51
C LEU A 4 -22.02 40.43 -15.17
N ILE A 5 -22.10 39.39 -14.32
CA ILE A 5 -22.16 39.54 -12.86
C ILE A 5 -20.86 38.95 -12.30
N TRP A 6 -20.11 39.83 -11.64
CA TRP A 6 -18.77 39.67 -11.09
C TRP A 6 -18.91 39.34 -9.60
N PHE A 7 -18.28 38.26 -9.13
CA PHE A 7 -18.11 38.00 -7.69
C PHE A 7 -16.63 38.15 -7.30
N PRO A 8 -16.32 38.90 -6.22
CA PRO A 8 -14.94 39.19 -5.84
C PRO A 8 -14.25 37.97 -5.21
N VAL A 9 -13.03 37.71 -5.69
CA VAL A 9 -12.08 36.78 -5.06
C VAL A 9 -11.50 37.47 -3.84
N VAL A 10 -11.70 36.91 -2.64
CA VAL A 10 -10.98 37.33 -1.44
C VAL A 10 -9.70 36.51 -1.34
N THR A 11 -8.60 37.11 -1.81
CA THR A 11 -7.24 36.64 -1.58
C THR A 11 -6.82 37.04 -0.16
N SER A 12 -6.77 36.08 0.77
CA SER A 12 -6.06 36.26 2.04
C SER A 12 -4.63 35.73 1.88
N ALA A 13 -3.70 36.67 1.72
CA ALA A 13 -2.28 36.43 1.89
C ALA A 13 -1.92 36.63 3.37
N VAL A 14 -1.23 35.67 3.98
CA VAL A 14 -0.46 35.87 5.21
C VAL A 14 0.99 35.52 4.89
N LEU A 15 1.85 36.52 4.93
CA LEU A 15 3.29 36.41 4.77
C LEU A 15 3.97 36.30 6.15
N ILE A 16 4.92 35.36 6.27
CA ILE A 16 6.31 35.42 6.80
C ILE A 16 6.52 36.25 8.09
N GLY A 17 7.26 35.89 9.14
CA GLY A 17 8.31 34.90 9.49
C GLY A 17 8.51 35.06 11.02
N PHE A 18 9.44 34.50 11.79
CA PHE A 18 10.84 34.13 11.61
C PHE A 18 11.22 33.06 12.66
N ALA A 19 12.40 32.49 12.45
CA ALA A 19 13.04 31.38 13.13
C ALA A 19 13.25 31.53 14.65
N ASP A 20 13.35 30.38 15.33
CA ASP A 20 14.31 30.19 16.41
C ASP A 20 15.00 28.83 16.28
N HIS A 21 16.29 28.87 16.61
CA HIS A 21 17.35 27.90 16.32
C HIS A 21 17.73 27.14 17.61
N LEU A 22 18.20 25.89 17.48
CA LEU A 22 18.82 25.01 18.50
C LEU A 22 17.87 24.45 19.59
N ALA A 23 17.96 23.19 20.02
CA ALA A 23 19.15 22.37 20.19
C ALA A 23 18.86 20.88 19.99
N ILE A 24 19.75 20.24 19.23
CA ILE A 24 20.00 18.79 19.29
C ILE A 24 20.56 18.50 20.68
N THR A 25 19.79 17.81 21.53
CA THR A 25 20.36 17.19 22.74
C THR A 25 20.75 15.75 22.40
N GLN A 26 22.01 15.57 22.02
CA GLN A 26 22.69 14.28 22.17
C GLN A 26 22.80 13.98 23.67
N LYS A 27 22.22 12.87 24.13
CA LYS A 27 22.59 12.27 25.42
C LYS A 27 23.66 11.20 25.17
N PRO A 28 24.92 11.40 25.58
CA PRO A 28 25.85 10.32 25.79
C PRO A 28 25.67 9.78 27.22
N LYS A 29 25.43 8.48 27.36
CA LYS A 29 25.75 7.78 28.62
C LYS A 29 26.69 6.62 28.35
N THR A 30 27.93 6.93 28.67
CA THR A 30 29.11 6.11 28.87
C THR A 30 28.83 4.86 29.71
N TYR A 31 29.25 3.72 29.16
CA TYR A 31 30.05 2.66 29.77
C TYR A 31 29.80 2.30 31.25
N MET A 32 29.30 1.08 31.47
CA MET A 32 29.69 0.27 32.63
C MET A 32 30.38 -0.98 32.13
N GLN A 33 31.69 -0.99 32.32
CA GLN A 33 32.57 -2.16 32.32
C GLN A 33 32.19 -3.03 33.53
N MET A 34 31.90 -4.31 33.32
CA MET A 34 31.98 -5.28 34.40
C MET A 34 32.43 -6.64 33.86
N GLY A 35 33.65 -7.01 34.23
CA GLY A 35 34.09 -8.38 34.49
C GLY A 35 34.38 -9.29 33.29
N LEU A 36 35.67 -9.34 32.90
CA LEU A 36 36.27 -10.56 32.35
C LEU A 36 35.96 -11.75 33.27
N ASN A 37 35.56 -12.88 32.69
CA ASN A 37 35.95 -14.22 33.12
C ASN A 37 35.89 -15.19 31.93
N SER A 38 37.07 -15.36 31.34
CA SER A 38 37.61 -16.52 30.62
C SER A 38 36.67 -17.69 30.28
N SER A 39 36.55 -18.00 28.99
CA SER A 39 36.77 -19.37 28.47
C SER A 39 37.10 -19.28 26.98
N LYS A 40 38.33 -19.65 26.61
CA LYS A 40 38.73 -19.92 25.22
C LYS A 40 37.93 -21.12 24.70
N SER A 41 37.29 -20.96 23.56
CA SER A 41 37.15 -22.07 22.60
C SER A 41 37.01 -21.50 21.21
N SER A 42 38.12 -21.53 20.49
CA SER A 42 38.19 -21.25 19.06
C SER A 42 37.57 -22.43 18.34
N ILE A 43 36.44 -22.21 17.67
CA ILE A 43 36.08 -23.01 16.49
C ILE A 43 35.87 -22.02 15.36
N GLU A 44 36.96 -21.81 14.62
CA GLU A 44 36.98 -21.20 13.30
C GLU A 44 36.18 -22.10 12.34
N LEU A 45 34.88 -21.86 12.23
CA LEU A 45 34.12 -22.35 11.10
C LEU A 45 34.29 -21.34 9.97
N ASN A 46 35.22 -21.64 9.06
CA ASN A 46 35.27 -21.05 7.73
C ASN A 46 33.98 -21.42 6.99
N GLN A 47 32.89 -20.70 7.26
CA GLN A 47 31.74 -20.66 6.38
C GLN A 47 31.95 -19.45 5.48
N PRO A 48 31.93 -19.60 4.14
CA PRO A 48 31.80 -18.44 3.29
C PRO A 48 30.52 -17.74 3.74
N ALA A 49 30.62 -16.46 4.09
CA ALA A 49 29.47 -15.62 4.31
C ALA A 49 28.67 -15.67 3.00
N ILE A 50 27.71 -16.58 2.93
CA ILE A 50 26.69 -16.58 1.90
C ILE A 50 25.93 -15.30 2.22
N LYS A 51 26.34 -14.20 1.56
CA LYS A 51 25.47 -13.07 1.30
C LYS A 51 24.31 -13.68 0.54
N LEU A 52 23.32 -14.16 1.28
CA LEU A 52 22.00 -14.45 0.78
C LEU A 52 21.45 -13.07 0.42
N SER A 53 21.88 -12.55 -0.72
CA SER A 53 21.13 -11.53 -1.43
C SER A 53 19.85 -12.26 -1.79
N GLN A 54 18.85 -12.22 -0.90
CA GLN A 54 17.48 -12.48 -1.28
C GLN A 54 17.16 -11.40 -2.31
N THR A 55 17.51 -11.69 -3.55
CA THR A 55 16.97 -11.00 -4.70
C THR A 55 15.52 -11.43 -4.73
N THR A 56 14.69 -10.87 -3.84
CA THR A 56 13.26 -11.03 -3.93
C THR A 56 12.89 -10.40 -5.26
N SER A 57 12.60 -11.27 -6.24
CA SER A 57 12.27 -10.83 -7.58
C SER A 57 11.03 -9.97 -7.47
N LYS A 58 11.16 -8.70 -7.86
CA LYS A 58 10.00 -7.82 -7.90
C LYS A 58 9.05 -8.34 -8.96
N ILE A 59 7.76 -8.38 -8.63
CA ILE A 59 6.72 -8.71 -9.59
C ILE A 59 6.49 -7.52 -10.53
N ASP A 60 5.97 -7.80 -11.72
CA ASP A 60 5.52 -6.78 -12.66
C ASP A 60 4.05 -6.39 -12.41
N GLU A 61 3.60 -5.36 -13.14
CA GLU A 61 2.23 -4.85 -13.08
C GLU A 61 1.20 -5.95 -13.39
N LYS A 62 1.47 -6.77 -14.41
CA LYS A 62 0.56 -7.81 -14.86
C LYS A 62 0.36 -8.86 -13.76
N THR A 63 1.44 -9.28 -13.11
CA THR A 63 1.40 -10.23 -12.00
C THR A 63 0.62 -9.65 -10.82
N ALA A 64 0.81 -8.37 -10.49
CA ALA A 64 0.03 -7.72 -9.41
C ALA A 64 -1.46 -7.69 -9.72
N LEU A 65 -1.83 -7.39 -10.97
CA LEU A 65 -3.21 -7.41 -11.44
C LEU A 65 -3.81 -8.82 -11.38
N ASP A 66 -3.09 -9.82 -11.89
CA ASP A 66 -3.53 -11.21 -11.94
C ASP A 66 -3.75 -11.78 -10.52
N LEU A 67 -2.86 -11.48 -9.57
CA LEU A 67 -3.00 -11.88 -8.17
C LEU A 67 -4.31 -11.38 -7.54
N VAL A 68 -4.66 -10.11 -7.78
CA VAL A 68 -5.90 -9.52 -7.28
C VAL A 68 -7.12 -10.09 -8.02
N TRP A 69 -7.04 -10.22 -9.35
CA TRP A 69 -8.14 -10.72 -10.16
C TRP A 69 -8.49 -12.17 -9.80
N GLN A 70 -7.50 -13.00 -9.50
CA GLN A 70 -7.70 -14.42 -9.17
C GLN A 70 -8.27 -14.66 -7.76
N LEU A 71 -8.42 -13.63 -6.92
CA LEU A 71 -9.01 -13.79 -5.59
C LEU A 71 -10.44 -14.36 -5.67
N PRO A 72 -10.78 -15.43 -4.92
CA PRO A 72 -12.09 -16.05 -4.99
C PRO A 72 -13.26 -15.09 -4.73
N LEU A 73 -13.08 -14.15 -3.78
CA LEU A 73 -14.09 -13.14 -3.44
C LEU A 73 -14.29 -12.13 -4.57
N VAL A 74 -13.22 -11.73 -5.27
CA VAL A 74 -13.29 -10.85 -6.45
C VAL A 74 -14.05 -11.55 -7.58
N GLN A 75 -13.70 -12.80 -7.87
CA GLN A 75 -14.38 -13.60 -8.90
C GLN A 75 -15.85 -13.86 -8.57
N LEU A 76 -16.17 -14.12 -7.30
CA LEU A 76 -17.54 -14.30 -6.84
C LEU A 76 -18.37 -13.02 -7.07
N LYS A 77 -17.85 -11.87 -6.63
CA LYS A 77 -18.51 -10.57 -6.80
C LYS A 77 -18.66 -10.20 -8.28
N ALA A 78 -17.65 -10.49 -9.11
CA ALA A 78 -17.71 -10.27 -10.55
C ALA A 78 -18.83 -11.10 -11.22
N ARG A 79 -19.00 -12.36 -10.82
CA ARG A 79 -20.09 -13.21 -11.32
C ARG A 79 -21.46 -12.70 -10.86
N GLU A 80 -21.58 -12.32 -9.59
CA GLU A 80 -22.81 -11.78 -9.01
C GLU A 80 -23.26 -10.52 -9.76
N ILE A 81 -22.37 -9.54 -9.94
CA ILE A 81 -22.68 -8.30 -10.67
C ILE A 81 -23.08 -8.61 -12.13
N ARG A 82 -22.35 -9.50 -12.79
CA ARG A 82 -22.70 -9.92 -14.16
C ARG A 82 -24.09 -10.56 -14.23
N GLN A 83 -24.45 -11.39 -13.26
CA GLN A 83 -25.76 -12.04 -13.22
C GLN A 83 -26.89 -11.02 -12.96
N LEU A 84 -26.73 -10.17 -11.94
CA LEU A 84 -27.72 -9.15 -11.57
C LEU A 84 -27.93 -8.12 -12.68
N SER A 85 -26.88 -7.76 -13.41
CA SER A 85 -26.94 -6.84 -14.54
C SER A 85 -27.32 -7.51 -15.87
N GLN A 86 -27.63 -8.81 -15.88
CA GLN A 86 -27.90 -9.58 -17.10
C GLN A 86 -26.77 -9.47 -18.15
N GLY A 87 -25.53 -9.30 -17.69
CA GLY A 87 -24.34 -9.17 -18.52
C GLY A 87 -24.05 -7.78 -19.08
N THR A 88 -24.89 -6.78 -18.76
CA THR A 88 -24.66 -5.38 -19.19
C THR A 88 -23.47 -4.75 -18.46
N ILE A 89 -23.22 -5.16 -17.22
CA ILE A 89 -22.06 -4.73 -16.43
C ILE A 89 -21.05 -5.87 -16.36
N LYS A 90 -19.78 -5.55 -16.65
CA LYS A 90 -18.65 -6.45 -16.49
C LYS A 90 -17.67 -5.85 -15.50
N VAL A 91 -17.31 -6.59 -14.48
CA VAL A 91 -16.26 -6.16 -13.56
C VAL A 91 -14.89 -6.25 -14.25
N ALA A 92 -14.05 -5.26 -14.02
CA ALA A 92 -12.67 -5.20 -14.49
C ALA A 92 -11.74 -4.78 -13.35
N ALA A 93 -10.44 -4.87 -13.60
CA ALA A 93 -9.41 -4.41 -12.67
C ALA A 93 -8.30 -3.70 -13.44
N ILE A 94 -7.68 -2.70 -12.81
CA ILE A 94 -6.48 -2.01 -13.33
C ILE A 94 -5.53 -1.71 -12.19
N VAL A 95 -4.23 -1.68 -12.50
CA VAL A 95 -3.22 -1.04 -11.66
C VAL A 95 -3.33 0.47 -11.87
N TYR A 96 -3.45 1.24 -10.79
CA TYR A 96 -3.58 2.71 -10.87
C TYR A 96 -2.45 3.45 -10.16
N ASP A 97 -1.58 2.74 -9.43
CA ASP A 97 -0.40 3.31 -8.77
C ASP A 97 0.71 2.25 -8.69
N TYR A 98 1.96 2.69 -8.77
CA TYR A 98 3.13 1.83 -8.92
C TYR A 98 4.06 1.91 -7.69
N PRO A 99 4.82 0.86 -7.37
CA PRO A 99 5.75 0.86 -6.25
C PRO A 99 6.82 1.95 -6.37
N THR A 100 7.08 2.63 -5.25
CA THR A 100 8.19 3.56 -5.04
C THR A 100 9.05 3.08 -3.86
N PRO A 101 10.24 3.67 -3.62
CA PRO A 101 11.03 3.33 -2.44
C PRO A 101 10.29 3.53 -1.11
N ASP A 102 9.47 4.57 -1.00
CA ASP A 102 8.72 4.90 0.23
C ASP A 102 7.38 4.17 0.33
N ASN A 103 6.85 3.70 -0.81
CA ASN A 103 5.60 2.95 -0.86
C ASN A 103 5.78 1.75 -1.81
N PRO A 104 6.20 0.57 -1.31
CA PRO A 104 6.61 -0.57 -2.14
C PRO A 104 5.42 -1.38 -2.67
N TYR A 105 4.28 -0.77 -2.95
CA TYR A 105 3.05 -1.46 -3.35
C TYR A 105 2.57 -1.03 -4.74
N TYR A 106 2.12 -2.01 -5.53
CA TYR A 106 1.19 -1.76 -6.62
C TYR A 106 -0.18 -1.50 -6.01
N LYS A 107 -0.92 -0.50 -6.47
CA LYS A 107 -2.32 -0.33 -6.10
C LYS A 107 -3.23 -0.75 -7.25
N VAL A 108 -4.18 -1.62 -6.94
CA VAL A 108 -5.10 -2.22 -7.90
C VAL A 108 -6.51 -1.82 -7.50
N ARG A 109 -7.30 -1.31 -8.45
CA ARG A 109 -8.73 -1.10 -8.22
C ARG A 109 -9.52 -2.12 -9.03
N VAL A 110 -10.54 -2.69 -8.40
CA VAL A 110 -11.55 -3.54 -9.04
C VAL A 110 -12.83 -2.71 -9.15
N PHE A 111 -13.40 -2.59 -10.34
CA PHE A 111 -14.49 -1.67 -10.62
C PHE A 111 -15.54 -2.30 -11.54
N ASP A 112 -16.77 -1.77 -11.50
CA ASP A 112 -17.76 -2.08 -12.51
C ASP A 112 -17.44 -1.35 -13.83
N GLY A 113 -17.35 -2.09 -14.93
CA GLY A 113 -17.11 -1.52 -16.26
C GLY A 113 -18.39 -0.99 -16.88
N GLU A 114 -19.18 -0.22 -16.13
CA GLU A 114 -20.38 0.41 -16.69
C GLU A 114 -19.96 1.49 -17.72
N PRO A 115 -20.62 1.58 -18.90
CA PRO A 115 -20.11 2.40 -20.02
C PRO A 115 -20.04 3.91 -19.77
N LYS A 116 -20.83 4.43 -18.83
CA LYS A 116 -20.93 5.88 -18.58
C LYS A 116 -20.00 6.34 -17.46
N HIS A 117 -19.97 5.58 -16.37
CA HIS A 117 -19.16 5.86 -15.20
C HIS A 117 -18.79 4.53 -14.56
N ASP A 118 -17.51 4.34 -14.20
CA ASP A 118 -17.11 3.20 -13.38
C ASP A 118 -17.19 3.54 -11.89
N THR A 119 -17.60 2.55 -11.10
CA THR A 119 -17.61 2.59 -9.65
C THR A 119 -16.61 1.58 -9.13
N THR A 120 -15.73 2.03 -8.25
CA THR A 120 -14.76 1.13 -7.62
C THR A 120 -15.45 0.28 -6.56
N ILE A 121 -15.34 -1.03 -6.72
CA ILE A 121 -15.89 -2.05 -5.83
C ILE A 121 -14.88 -2.32 -4.70
N TYR A 122 -13.60 -2.51 -5.04
CA TYR A 122 -12.54 -2.78 -4.09
C TYR A 122 -11.25 -2.04 -4.45
N TRP A 123 -10.53 -1.62 -3.41
CA TRP A 123 -9.18 -1.10 -3.53
C TRP A 123 -8.21 -2.09 -2.87
N PHE A 124 -7.25 -2.58 -3.64
CA PHE A 124 -6.19 -3.46 -3.16
C PHE A 124 -4.83 -2.76 -3.24
N ARG A 125 -3.92 -3.23 -2.41
CA ARG A 125 -2.49 -3.02 -2.60
C ARG A 125 -1.76 -4.36 -2.56
N VAL A 126 -0.79 -4.52 -3.45
CA VAL A 126 0.04 -5.72 -3.58
C VAL A 126 1.48 -5.31 -3.37
N LEU A 127 2.15 -5.88 -2.37
CA LEU A 127 3.57 -5.63 -2.12
C LEU A 127 4.35 -6.00 -3.38
N ASN A 128 5.40 -5.24 -3.72
CA ASN A 128 6.17 -5.47 -4.95
C ASN A 128 6.89 -6.82 -5.03
N THR A 129 6.89 -7.60 -3.94
CA THR A 129 7.34 -9.00 -3.91
C THR A 129 6.24 -9.99 -4.30
N GLY A 130 4.98 -9.56 -4.31
CA GLY A 130 3.78 -10.37 -4.54
C GLY A 130 3.28 -11.17 -3.33
N GLU A 131 4.02 -11.16 -2.23
CA GLU A 131 3.74 -12.02 -1.06
C GLU A 131 2.60 -11.50 -0.19
N VAL A 132 2.33 -10.19 -0.23
CA VAL A 132 1.33 -9.53 0.60
C VAL A 132 0.31 -8.85 -0.30
N ILE A 133 -0.96 -9.20 -0.10
CA ILE A 133 -2.12 -8.54 -0.69
C ILE A 133 -2.99 -8.05 0.46
N GLU A 134 -3.33 -6.77 0.42
CA GLU A 134 -4.20 -6.13 1.40
C GLU A 134 -5.32 -5.40 0.68
N VAL A 135 -6.48 -5.32 1.32
CA VAL A 135 -7.66 -4.60 0.82
C VAL A 135 -7.92 -3.39 1.70
N LEU A 136 -8.38 -2.30 1.11
CA LEU A 136 -8.82 -1.13 1.86
C LEU A 136 -10.18 -1.42 2.49
N ASP A 137 -10.21 -1.43 3.82
CA ASP A 137 -11.45 -1.24 4.58
C ASP A 137 -11.84 0.23 4.47
N VAL A 138 -12.92 0.50 3.72
CA VAL A 138 -13.41 1.86 3.47
C VAL A 138 -14.12 2.48 4.67
N ILE A 139 -14.51 1.67 5.67
CA ILE A 139 -15.17 2.16 6.89
C ILE A 139 -14.11 2.75 7.82
N ASP A 140 -13.05 1.98 8.06
CA ASP A 140 -11.96 2.38 8.96
C ASP A 140 -10.81 3.12 8.22
N ASN A 141 -10.91 3.25 6.90
CA ASN A 141 -9.89 3.82 6.02
C ASN A 141 -8.48 3.24 6.25
N LYS A 142 -8.40 1.92 6.39
CA LYS A 142 -7.16 1.19 6.66
C LYS A 142 -7.02 -0.01 5.73
N TYR A 143 -5.80 -0.33 5.34
CA TYR A 143 -5.52 -1.58 4.65
C TYR A 143 -5.52 -2.73 5.66
N ILE A 144 -6.28 -3.77 5.36
CA ILE A 144 -6.41 -4.99 6.16
C ILE A 144 -5.97 -6.21 5.35
N SER A 145 -5.61 -7.28 6.05
CA SER A 145 -5.28 -8.55 5.41
C SER A 145 -6.49 -9.20 4.73
N LEU A 146 -6.25 -10.08 3.75
CA LEU A 146 -7.33 -10.86 3.13
C LEU A 146 -8.08 -11.77 4.12
N GLU A 147 -7.41 -12.20 5.19
CA GLU A 147 -8.01 -13.00 6.26
C GLU A 147 -9.04 -12.16 7.04
N GLU A 148 -8.63 -10.98 7.52
CA GLU A 148 -9.51 -10.05 8.23
C GLU A 148 -10.69 -9.64 7.34
N TRP A 149 -10.44 -9.37 6.06
CA TRP A 149 -11.50 -9.06 5.10
C TRP A 149 -12.52 -10.20 4.98
N ARG A 150 -12.05 -11.45 4.92
CA ARG A 150 -12.94 -12.62 4.87
C ARG A 150 -13.78 -12.74 6.14
N GLU A 151 -13.21 -12.46 7.30
CA GLU A 151 -13.97 -12.48 8.56
C GLU A 151 -14.98 -11.33 8.65
N GLN A 152 -14.69 -10.16 8.08
CA GLN A 152 -15.67 -9.07 7.98
C GLN A 152 -16.88 -9.45 7.12
N LEU A 153 -16.67 -10.18 6.02
CA LEU A 153 -17.75 -10.60 5.11
C LEU A 153 -18.67 -11.70 5.66
N LYS A 154 -18.28 -12.36 6.76
CA LYS A 154 -19.11 -13.38 7.43
C LYS A 154 -20.06 -12.80 8.48
N ARG A 155 -19.84 -11.56 8.89
CA ARG A 155 -20.63 -10.86 9.93
C ARG A 155 -21.92 -10.32 9.33
#